data_AF-A0A3M5X7I7-F1
#
_entry.id   AF-A0A3M5X7I7-F1
#
_cell.length_a   1.000
_cell.length_b   1.000
_cell.length_c   1.000
_cell.angle_alpha   90.00
_cell.angle_beta   90.00
_cell.angle_gamma   90.00
#
_symmetry.space_group_name_H-M   'P 1'
#
loop_
_entity.id
_entity.type
_entity.pdbx_description
1 polymer ?
#
loop_
_entity_poly.entity_id
_entity_poly.type
_entity_poly.pdbx_seq_one_letter_code
_entity_poly.pdbx_strand_id
1 'polypeptide(L)'
;MIMCLGWVKSLYRVITIYGQQARKRPRLAAMNYLAHLHLGGHRPAQLLGSLYGDFVKGPLPGRFPAELEAAIRLHRSIDAFTDSHPLIKASIARFPLQRRRYAGIMLDVFFDHCLARDWHRYADLPLDAFTRKVYATLAAEPQLPERLALIAPRMAAQDWLGSYRDFGVLEQVLSGISRRLSRPEGLAGGMQELQALYQPLSADFAEFYPLLENFAQAARAGRETTSLG
;
A
#
# COMPACT_ATOMS: atom_id res chain seq x y z
N MET A 1 -30.27 2.75 45.52
CA MET A 1 -28.93 2.14 45.41
C MET A 1 -28.80 1.56 44.00
N ILE A 2 -28.38 2.38 43.03
CA ILE A 2 -28.26 2.01 41.61
C ILE A 2 -26.95 2.62 41.10
N MET A 3 -26.02 1.77 40.67
CA MET A 3 -24.80 2.15 39.96
C MET A 3 -24.66 1.35 38.66
N CYS A 4 -23.91 1.95 37.73
CA CYS A 4 -23.34 1.42 36.48
C CYS A 4 -24.21 1.37 35.21
N LEU A 5 -24.26 2.51 34.49
CA LEU A 5 -24.48 2.60 33.03
C LEU A 5 -23.55 3.67 32.41
N GLY A 6 -22.25 3.60 32.72
CA GLY A 6 -21.26 4.64 32.41
C GLY A 6 -20.26 4.35 31.28
N TRP A 7 -20.45 3.31 30.45
CA TRP A 7 -19.39 2.85 29.52
C TRP A 7 -19.76 2.73 28.03
N VAL A 8 -20.95 3.13 27.59
CA VAL A 8 -21.40 2.94 26.18
C VAL A 8 -21.33 4.23 25.33
N LYS A 9 -20.91 5.37 25.87
CA LYS A 9 -20.97 6.68 25.16
C LYS A 9 -19.64 7.23 24.62
N SER A 10 -18.55 6.46 24.63
CA SER A 10 -17.23 6.96 24.19
C SER A 10 -16.77 6.50 22.79
N LEU A 11 -17.48 5.58 22.13
CA LEU A 11 -17.10 5.10 20.78
C LEU A 11 -17.83 5.80 19.61
N TYR A 12 -18.74 6.74 19.88
CA TYR A 12 -19.59 7.37 18.86
C TYR A 12 -19.20 8.80 18.46
N ARG A 13 -18.02 9.30 18.88
CA ARG A 13 -17.63 10.71 18.65
C ARG A 13 -16.35 10.92 17.84
N VAL A 14 -15.97 9.96 16.99
CA VAL A 14 -14.91 10.12 15.97
C VAL A 14 -15.46 10.06 14.53
N ILE A 15 -16.76 9.80 14.34
CA ILE A 15 -17.35 9.59 13.01
C ILE A 15 -17.98 10.87 12.39
N THR A 16 -17.95 12.02 13.07
CA THR A 16 -18.74 13.21 12.65
C THR A 16 -17.92 14.49 12.44
N ILE A 17 -16.76 14.47 11.75
CA ILE A 17 -16.07 15.73 11.35
C ILE A 17 -15.63 15.78 9.86
N TYR A 18 -16.01 14.83 9.00
CA TYR A 18 -15.69 14.98 7.56
C TYR A 18 -16.91 14.75 6.67
N GLY A 19 -17.93 15.57 6.89
CA GLY A 19 -18.96 15.88 5.91
C GLY A 19 -18.57 17.12 5.09
N GLN A 20 -18.62 16.96 3.77
CA GLN A 20 -18.58 18.00 2.72
C GLN A 20 -17.22 18.63 2.38
N GLN A 21 -16.59 18.13 1.31
CA GLN A 21 -16.14 18.98 0.19
C GLN A 21 -15.89 18.15 -1.09
N ALA A 22 -16.55 18.59 -2.15
CA ALA A 22 -16.34 18.40 -3.60
C ALA A 22 -15.70 17.11 -4.15
N ARG A 23 -16.43 16.49 -5.09
CA ARG A 23 -16.04 15.43 -6.05
C ARG A 23 -14.52 15.36 -6.34
N LYS A 24 -13.78 14.61 -5.53
CA LYS A 24 -12.53 13.96 -5.94
C LYS A 24 -12.68 12.49 -5.61
N ARG A 25 -12.34 11.63 -6.58
CA ARG A 25 -12.33 10.17 -6.40
C ARG A 25 -11.57 9.90 -5.09
N PRO A 26 -12.15 9.19 -4.11
CA PRO A 26 -11.35 8.77 -2.97
C PRO A 26 -10.30 7.80 -3.54
N ARG A 27 -9.05 8.26 -3.67
CA ARG A 27 -7.90 7.36 -3.69
C ARG A 27 -7.91 6.72 -2.32
N LEU A 28 -8.60 5.59 -2.20
CA LEU A 28 -8.19 4.63 -1.20
C LEU A 28 -6.75 4.31 -1.54
N ALA A 29 -5.86 4.52 -0.57
CA ALA A 29 -4.53 3.91 -0.54
C ALA A 29 -4.74 2.42 -0.78
N ALA A 30 -4.63 2.03 -2.05
CA ALA A 30 -4.81 0.69 -2.50
C ALA A 30 -3.45 0.05 -2.28
N MET A 31 -3.39 -0.72 -1.21
CA MET A 31 -2.14 -1.14 -0.58
C MET A 31 -1.33 -1.99 -1.55
N ASN A 32 -0.25 -1.38 -2.04
CA ASN A 32 0.90 -2.02 -2.67
C ASN A 32 2.12 -1.89 -1.74
N TYR A 33 1.92 -2.27 -0.46
CA TYR A 33 2.90 -2.00 0.58
C TYR A 33 4.21 -2.71 0.31
N LEU A 34 4.15 -3.97 -0.13
CA LEU A 34 5.36 -4.74 -0.36
C LEU A 34 6.16 -4.13 -1.51
N ALA A 35 5.53 -3.72 -2.62
CA ALA A 35 6.24 -3.05 -3.70
C ALA A 35 6.85 -1.70 -3.27
N HIS A 36 6.11 -0.85 -2.55
CA HIS A 36 6.68 0.42 -2.09
C HIS A 36 7.87 0.23 -1.15
N LEU A 37 7.81 -0.77 -0.27
CA LEU A 37 8.91 -1.13 0.62
C LEU A 37 10.11 -1.66 -0.17
N HIS A 38 9.88 -2.53 -1.15
CA HIS A 38 10.93 -3.09 -2.00
C HIS A 38 11.66 -2.00 -2.80
N LEU A 39 10.89 -1.12 -3.45
CA LEU A 39 11.41 -0.06 -4.33
C LEU A 39 12.03 1.12 -3.56
N GLY A 40 11.62 1.34 -2.31
CA GLY A 40 11.98 2.52 -1.51
C GLY A 40 13.43 2.60 -1.03
N GLY A 41 14.11 1.44 -0.98
CA GLY A 41 15.46 1.31 -0.42
C GLY A 41 15.48 0.58 0.91
N HIS A 42 16.68 0.46 1.49
CA HIS A 42 16.93 -0.48 2.59
C HIS A 42 17.29 0.20 3.92
N ARG A 43 17.46 1.52 3.95
CA ARG A 43 17.73 2.27 5.19
C ARG A 43 16.44 2.45 6.00
N PRO A 44 16.51 2.57 7.33
CA PRO A 44 15.32 2.73 8.17
C PRO A 44 14.38 3.86 7.72
N ALA A 45 14.91 5.06 7.46
CA ALA A 45 14.11 6.20 7.01
C ALA A 45 13.45 5.97 5.63
N GLN A 46 14.11 5.21 4.75
CA GLN A 46 13.55 4.82 3.45
C GLN A 46 12.36 3.86 3.62
N LEU A 47 12.52 2.81 4.44
CA LEU A 47 11.45 1.86 4.73
C LEU A 47 10.24 2.54 5.40
N LEU A 48 10.49 3.44 6.36
CA LEU A 48 9.44 4.23 7.01
C LEU A 48 8.74 5.12 5.98
N GLY A 49 9.50 5.87 5.17
CA GLY A 49 8.95 6.76 4.16
C GLY A 49 8.10 6.04 3.09
N SER A 50 8.48 4.81 2.71
CA SER A 50 7.72 3.96 1.81
C SER A 50 6.31 3.65 2.31
N LEU A 51 6.11 3.54 3.62
CA LEU A 51 4.79 3.37 4.21
C LEU A 51 4.12 4.71 4.52
N TYR A 52 4.89 5.71 4.98
CA TYR A 52 4.35 7.01 5.36
C TYR A 52 3.66 7.72 4.19
N GLY A 53 4.02 7.45 2.94
CA GLY A 53 3.30 7.97 1.76
C GLY A 53 1.78 7.77 1.80
N ASP A 54 1.33 6.68 2.40
CA ASP A 54 -0.09 6.39 2.56
C ASP A 54 -0.75 7.11 3.73
N PHE A 55 0.01 7.48 4.75
CA PHE A 55 -0.49 8.07 5.99
C PHE A 55 -0.25 9.59 6.09
N VAL A 56 0.69 10.11 5.30
CA VAL A 56 1.10 11.51 5.25
C VAL A 56 0.57 12.14 3.97
N LYS A 57 -0.47 12.97 4.09
CA LYS A 57 -1.05 13.73 2.98
C LYS A 57 -0.60 15.19 3.00
N GLY A 58 -0.64 15.82 1.84
CA GLY A 58 -0.30 17.24 1.67
C GLY A 58 1.19 17.54 1.51
N PRO A 59 1.56 18.83 1.53
CA PRO A 59 2.95 19.30 1.43
C PRO A 59 3.84 18.72 2.54
N LEU A 60 5.13 18.69 2.27
CA LEU A 60 6.18 18.25 3.19
C LEU A 60 7.11 19.45 3.46
N PRO A 61 6.82 20.24 4.50
CA PRO A 61 7.55 21.49 4.78
C PRO A 61 8.79 21.29 5.66
N GLY A 62 9.32 20.07 5.81
CA GLY A 62 10.47 19.78 6.69
C GLY A 62 10.07 19.30 8.09
N ARG A 63 8.92 18.63 8.24
CA ARG A 63 8.47 18.10 9.54
C ARG A 63 9.07 16.73 9.89
N PHE A 64 9.69 16.08 8.91
CA PHE A 64 10.43 14.83 9.08
C PHE A 64 11.89 15.03 8.67
N PRO A 65 12.81 14.14 9.10
CA PRO A 65 14.16 14.12 8.56
C PRO A 65 14.15 14.09 7.03
N ALA A 66 15.11 14.78 6.40
CA ALA A 66 15.14 14.99 4.95
C ALA A 66 15.07 13.67 4.16
N GLU A 67 15.76 12.63 4.63
CA GLU A 67 15.72 11.29 4.02
C GLU A 67 14.32 10.67 4.04
N LEU A 68 13.59 10.84 5.15
CA LEU A 68 12.23 10.31 5.28
C LEU A 68 11.27 11.07 4.37
N GLU A 69 11.37 12.41 4.29
CA GLU A 69 10.57 13.19 3.34
C GLU A 69 10.89 12.81 1.89
N ALA A 70 12.16 12.57 1.56
CA ALA A 70 12.56 12.08 0.26
C ALA A 70 11.91 10.72 -0.04
N ALA A 71 11.87 9.80 0.91
CA ALA A 71 11.20 8.51 0.73
C ALA A 71 9.67 8.65 0.58
N ILE A 72 9.01 9.55 1.32
CA ILE A 72 7.58 9.87 1.09
C ILE A 72 7.35 10.42 -0.34
N ARG A 73 8.23 11.31 -0.81
CA ARG A 73 8.15 11.84 -2.18
C ARG A 73 8.38 10.74 -3.21
N LEU A 74 9.25 9.76 -2.94
CA LEU A 74 9.49 8.63 -3.83
C LEU A 74 8.25 7.75 -3.94
N HIS A 75 7.61 7.40 -2.83
CA HIS A 75 6.33 6.69 -2.82
C HIS A 75 5.31 7.37 -3.75
N ARG A 76 5.12 8.69 -3.60
CA ARG A 76 4.20 9.46 -4.44
C ARG A 76 4.58 9.47 -5.92
N SER A 77 5.88 9.45 -6.24
CA SER A 77 6.37 9.34 -7.62
C SER A 77 6.09 7.96 -8.21
N ILE A 78 6.26 6.90 -7.42
CA ILE A 78 5.92 5.51 -7.80
C ILE A 78 4.42 5.40 -8.08
N ASP A 79 3.56 5.97 -7.23
CA ASP A 79 2.10 6.03 -7.46
C ASP A 79 1.78 6.72 -8.78
N ALA A 80 2.37 7.90 -9.01
CA ALA A 80 2.08 8.69 -10.20
C ALA A 80 2.52 7.99 -11.50
N PHE A 81 3.68 7.34 -11.47
CA PHE A 81 4.16 6.53 -12.58
C PHE A 81 3.22 5.34 -12.84
N THR A 82 2.87 4.59 -11.79
CA THR A 82 1.97 3.43 -11.88
C THR A 82 0.59 3.81 -12.40
N ASP A 83 -0.08 4.79 -11.79
CA ASP A 83 -1.43 5.25 -12.17
C ASP A 83 -1.52 5.73 -13.62
N SER A 84 -0.42 6.25 -14.17
CA SER A 84 -0.39 6.80 -15.52
C SER A 84 0.05 5.78 -16.59
N HIS A 85 0.66 4.66 -16.19
CA HIS A 85 1.29 3.71 -17.10
C HIS A 85 0.28 3.01 -18.02
N PRO A 86 0.55 2.88 -19.33
CA PRO A 86 -0.35 2.20 -20.27
C PRO A 86 -0.67 0.75 -19.90
N LEU A 87 0.32 -0.02 -19.40
CA LEU A 87 0.09 -1.41 -18.98
C LEU A 87 -0.88 -1.49 -17.80
N ILE A 88 -0.79 -0.59 -16.81
CA ILE A 88 -1.73 -0.56 -15.68
C ILE A 88 -3.15 -0.25 -16.16
N LYS A 89 -3.30 0.69 -17.10
CA LYS A 89 -4.60 0.99 -17.72
C LYS A 89 -5.15 -0.22 -18.49
N ALA A 90 -4.29 -0.96 -19.19
CA ALA A 90 -4.66 -2.18 -19.89
C ALA A 90 -5.11 -3.28 -18.91
N SER A 91 -4.39 -3.50 -17.82
CA SER A 91 -4.78 -4.44 -16.75
C SER A 91 -6.13 -4.09 -16.14
N ILE A 92 -6.37 -2.80 -15.83
CA ILE A 92 -7.68 -2.32 -15.35
C ILE A 92 -8.79 -2.57 -16.38
N ALA A 93 -8.51 -2.44 -17.67
CA ALA A 93 -9.49 -2.62 -18.73
C ALA A 93 -9.95 -4.08 -18.91
N ARG A 94 -9.15 -5.06 -18.45
CA ARG A 94 -9.49 -6.49 -18.45
C ARG A 94 -10.64 -6.82 -17.49
N PHE A 95 -10.82 -6.04 -16.43
CA PHE A 95 -11.94 -6.21 -15.52
C PHE A 95 -13.27 -5.84 -16.20
N PRO A 96 -14.38 -6.54 -15.87
CA PRO A 96 -15.70 -6.19 -16.36
C PRO A 96 -16.05 -4.73 -16.05
N LEU A 97 -16.84 -4.09 -16.93
CA LEU A 97 -17.16 -2.67 -16.83
C LEU A 97 -17.72 -2.28 -15.45
N GLN A 98 -18.52 -3.16 -14.85
CA GLN A 98 -19.14 -3.00 -13.53
C GLN A 98 -18.10 -2.98 -12.39
N ARG A 99 -16.92 -3.58 -12.61
CA ARG A 99 -15.81 -3.71 -11.66
C ARG A 99 -14.72 -2.66 -11.82
N ARG A 100 -14.64 -1.97 -12.97
CA ARG A 100 -13.55 -1.03 -13.30
C ARG A 100 -13.35 0.09 -12.27
N ARG A 101 -14.39 0.48 -11.54
CA ARG A 101 -14.29 1.46 -10.45
C ARG A 101 -13.36 0.99 -9.31
N TYR A 102 -13.32 -0.31 -9.05
CA TYR A 102 -12.55 -0.92 -7.96
C TYR A 102 -11.39 -1.77 -8.48
N ALA A 103 -11.24 -1.90 -9.80
CA ALA A 103 -10.19 -2.67 -10.44
C ALA A 103 -8.78 -2.24 -10.00
N GLY A 104 -8.53 -0.94 -9.83
CA GLY A 104 -7.24 -0.46 -9.29
C GLY A 104 -6.93 -1.09 -7.92
N ILE A 105 -7.89 -1.08 -7.00
CA ILE A 105 -7.72 -1.68 -5.66
C ILE A 105 -7.40 -3.17 -5.75
N MET A 106 -8.13 -3.90 -6.59
CA MET A 106 -7.90 -5.33 -6.79
C MET A 106 -6.54 -5.59 -7.45
N LEU A 107 -6.15 -4.74 -8.39
CA LEU A 107 -4.88 -4.83 -9.09
C LEU A 107 -3.69 -4.59 -8.16
N ASP A 108 -3.76 -3.58 -7.29
CA ASP A 108 -2.67 -3.28 -6.34
C ASP A 108 -2.44 -4.44 -5.37
N VAL A 109 -3.51 -5.01 -4.82
CA VAL A 109 -3.47 -6.22 -3.97
C VAL A 109 -2.92 -7.43 -4.75
N PHE A 110 -3.31 -7.58 -6.01
CA PHE A 110 -2.86 -8.67 -6.87
C PHE A 110 -1.39 -8.52 -7.29
N PHE A 111 -0.89 -7.29 -7.44
CA PHE A 111 0.50 -7.03 -7.80
C PHE A 111 1.45 -7.26 -6.62
N ASP A 112 1.04 -6.90 -5.38
CA ASP A 112 1.75 -7.34 -4.17
C ASP A 112 1.79 -8.88 -4.05
N HIS A 113 0.72 -9.57 -4.46
CA HIS A 113 0.72 -11.03 -4.55
C HIS A 113 1.74 -11.57 -5.57
N CYS A 114 1.75 -11.02 -6.78
CA CYS A 114 2.70 -11.44 -7.81
C CYS A 114 4.15 -11.23 -7.35
N LEU A 115 4.42 -10.07 -6.73
CA LEU A 115 5.72 -9.75 -6.15
C LEU A 115 6.12 -10.74 -5.05
N ALA A 116 5.22 -11.04 -4.10
CA ALA A 116 5.50 -11.95 -3.01
C ALA A 116 5.68 -13.41 -3.47
N ARG A 117 4.91 -13.85 -4.47
CA ARG A 117 4.99 -15.17 -5.10
C ARG A 117 6.33 -15.36 -5.80
N ASP A 118 6.74 -14.38 -6.59
CA ASP A 118 7.91 -14.46 -7.46
C ASP A 118 9.13 -13.71 -6.89
N TRP A 119 9.13 -13.45 -5.59
CA TRP A 119 10.08 -12.55 -4.90
C TRP A 119 11.56 -12.79 -5.26
N HIS A 120 11.96 -14.06 -5.39
CA HIS A 120 13.33 -14.47 -5.73
C HIS A 120 13.82 -13.94 -7.10
N ARG A 121 12.91 -13.47 -7.96
CA ARG A 121 13.25 -12.84 -9.25
C ARG A 121 13.57 -11.35 -9.14
N TYR A 122 13.14 -10.71 -8.06
CA TYR A 122 13.17 -9.25 -7.88
C TYR A 122 14.05 -8.80 -6.70
N ALA A 123 14.45 -9.71 -5.82
CA ALA A 123 15.26 -9.38 -4.66
C ALA A 123 16.19 -10.53 -4.24
N ASP A 124 17.43 -10.18 -3.94
CA ASP A 124 18.44 -11.12 -3.43
C ASP A 124 18.16 -11.55 -1.98
N LEU A 125 17.61 -10.65 -1.17
CA LEU A 125 17.26 -10.93 0.22
C LEU A 125 15.95 -11.75 0.25
N PRO A 126 15.89 -12.92 0.92
CA PRO A 126 14.66 -13.69 1.03
C PRO A 126 13.50 -12.87 1.63
N LEU A 127 12.28 -13.07 1.14
CA LEU A 127 11.10 -12.28 1.55
C LEU A 127 10.94 -12.27 3.08
N ASP A 128 11.07 -13.42 3.73
CA ASP A 128 10.92 -13.54 5.18
C ASP A 128 11.99 -12.74 5.95
N ALA A 129 13.20 -12.62 5.40
CA ALA A 129 14.24 -11.77 5.99
C ALA A 129 13.95 -10.28 5.75
N PHE A 130 13.42 -9.95 4.57
CA PHE A 130 12.99 -8.61 4.22
C PHE A 130 11.84 -8.11 5.11
N THR A 131 10.75 -8.89 5.25
CA THR A 131 9.58 -8.49 6.04
C THR A 131 9.92 -8.37 7.52
N ARG A 132 10.74 -9.29 8.07
CA ARG A 132 11.27 -9.17 9.44
C ARG A 132 12.04 -7.87 9.66
N LYS A 133 12.87 -7.47 8.69
CA LYS A 133 13.59 -6.18 8.76
C LYS A 133 12.63 -4.99 8.77
N VAL A 134 11.58 -5.02 7.94
CA VAL A 134 10.55 -3.98 7.91
C VAL A 134 9.83 -3.90 9.27
N TYR A 135 9.39 -5.04 9.82
CA TYR A 135 8.70 -5.07 11.10
C TYR A 135 9.57 -4.62 12.27
N ALA A 136 10.85 -4.99 12.29
CA ALA A 136 11.80 -4.50 13.27
C ALA A 136 11.98 -2.97 13.17
N THR A 137 12.03 -2.43 11.94
CA THR A 137 12.11 -0.98 11.71
C THR A 137 10.87 -0.26 12.23
N LEU A 138 9.67 -0.80 11.97
CA LEU A 138 8.42 -0.24 12.50
C LEU A 138 8.36 -0.29 14.03
N ALA A 139 8.80 -1.38 14.63
CA ALA A 139 8.79 -1.54 16.10
C ALA A 139 9.79 -0.60 16.80
N ALA A 140 10.88 -0.24 16.12
CA ALA A 140 11.91 0.66 16.66
C ALA A 140 11.55 2.15 16.52
N GLU A 141 10.54 2.51 15.72
CA GLU A 141 10.16 3.90 15.47
C GLU A 141 9.08 4.36 16.47
N PRO A 142 9.40 5.26 17.43
CA PRO A 142 8.44 5.71 18.42
C PRO A 142 7.38 6.67 17.87
N GLN A 143 7.63 7.34 16.75
CA GLN A 143 6.77 8.40 16.20
C GLN A 143 6.14 8.00 14.87
N LEU A 144 5.54 6.81 14.83
CA LEU A 144 4.71 6.39 13.70
C LEU A 144 3.47 7.30 13.55
N PRO A 145 3.04 7.61 12.32
CA PRO A 145 1.75 8.22 12.06
C PRO A 145 0.65 7.44 12.76
N GLU A 146 -0.29 8.13 13.42
CA GLU A 146 -1.29 7.53 14.33
C GLU A 146 -1.95 6.27 13.75
N ARG A 147 -2.43 6.33 12.51
CA ARG A 147 -3.06 5.18 11.85
C ARG A 147 -2.11 4.02 11.55
N LEU A 148 -0.84 4.30 11.27
CA LEU A 148 0.18 3.27 11.07
C LEU A 148 0.57 2.64 12.42
N ALA A 149 0.70 3.44 13.48
CA ALA A 149 0.96 2.97 14.83
C ALA A 149 -0.10 1.97 15.31
N LEU A 150 -1.37 2.19 14.97
CA LEU A 150 -2.47 1.29 15.32
C LEU A 150 -2.42 -0.07 14.60
N ILE A 151 -1.88 -0.12 13.37
CA ILE A 151 -1.89 -1.36 12.57
C ILE A 151 -0.54 -2.10 12.59
N ALA A 152 0.58 -1.41 12.82
CA ALA A 152 1.92 -1.99 12.73
C ALA A 152 2.13 -3.21 13.63
N PRO A 153 1.68 -3.24 14.91
CA PRO A 153 1.83 -4.43 15.76
C PRO A 153 1.09 -5.65 15.19
N ARG A 154 -0.13 -5.45 14.69
CA ARG A 154 -0.92 -6.53 14.08
C ARG A 154 -0.35 -6.97 12.74
N MET A 155 0.13 -6.01 11.93
CA MET A 155 0.77 -6.26 10.65
C MET A 155 1.98 -7.19 10.81
N ALA A 156 2.81 -6.94 11.83
CA ALA A 156 3.96 -7.77 12.15
C ALA A 156 3.55 -9.14 12.71
N ALA A 157 2.60 -9.17 13.67
CA ALA A 157 2.17 -10.41 14.30
C ALA A 157 1.50 -11.41 13.33
N GLN A 158 0.97 -10.92 12.21
CA GLN A 158 0.27 -11.72 11.20
C GLN A 158 1.03 -11.79 9.86
N ASP A 159 2.28 -11.30 9.81
CA ASP A 159 3.12 -11.20 8.61
C ASP A 159 2.35 -10.76 7.36
N TRP A 160 1.63 -9.63 7.44
CA TRP A 160 0.79 -9.18 6.32
C TRP A 160 1.57 -9.08 5.01
N LEU A 161 2.83 -8.65 5.05
CA LEU A 161 3.67 -8.44 3.87
C LEU A 161 4.10 -9.78 3.25
N GLY A 162 4.54 -10.75 4.06
CA GLY A 162 4.93 -12.07 3.57
C GLY A 162 3.73 -12.92 3.16
N SER A 163 2.58 -12.71 3.81
CA SER A 163 1.34 -13.46 3.56
C SER A 163 0.78 -13.29 2.14
N TYR A 164 1.13 -12.20 1.44
CA TYR A 164 0.77 -12.01 0.03
C TYR A 164 1.27 -13.12 -0.89
N ARG A 165 2.23 -13.96 -0.46
CA ARG A 165 2.65 -15.14 -1.23
C ARG A 165 1.49 -16.12 -1.48
N ASP A 166 0.52 -16.17 -0.57
CA ASP A 166 -0.68 -17.01 -0.69
C ASP A 166 -1.82 -16.22 -1.37
N PHE A 167 -2.31 -16.75 -2.49
CA PHE A 167 -3.44 -16.15 -3.21
C PHE A 167 -4.74 -16.12 -2.38
N GLY A 168 -4.93 -17.07 -1.45
CA GLY A 168 -6.12 -17.12 -0.60
C GLY A 168 -6.22 -15.95 0.38
N VAL A 169 -5.08 -15.36 0.79
CA VAL A 169 -5.03 -14.22 1.71
C VAL A 169 -5.73 -12.98 1.13
N LEU A 170 -5.76 -12.86 -0.20
CA LEU A 170 -6.33 -11.70 -0.89
C LEU A 170 -7.82 -11.57 -0.61
N GLU A 171 -8.54 -12.67 -0.34
CA GLU A 171 -9.95 -12.62 0.05
C GLU A 171 -10.13 -11.83 1.35
N GLN A 172 -9.29 -12.11 2.35
CA GLN A 172 -9.32 -11.43 3.64
C GLN A 172 -8.90 -9.97 3.52
N VAL A 173 -7.89 -9.68 2.69
CA VAL A 173 -7.43 -8.32 2.41
C VAL A 173 -8.53 -7.50 1.73
N LEU A 174 -9.15 -8.03 0.67
CA LEU A 174 -10.24 -7.36 -0.04
C LEU A 174 -11.46 -7.16 0.85
N SER A 175 -11.81 -8.12 1.70
CA SER A 175 -12.87 -7.98 2.72
C SER A 175 -12.55 -6.88 3.74
N GLY A 176 -11.29 -6.81 4.21
CA GLY A 176 -10.81 -5.73 5.06
C GLY A 176 -10.86 -4.35 4.41
N ILE A 177 -10.55 -4.25 3.11
CA ILE A 177 -10.69 -3.01 2.34
C ILE A 177 -12.16 -2.65 2.16
N SER A 178 -13.01 -3.60 1.75
CA SER A 178 -14.44 -3.41 1.50
C SER A 178 -15.17 -2.76 2.66
N ARG A 179 -14.91 -3.21 3.90
CA ARG A 179 -15.51 -2.65 5.13
C ARG A 179 -15.20 -1.16 5.37
N ARG A 180 -14.17 -0.62 4.72
CA ARG A 180 -13.75 0.79 4.82
C ARG A 180 -14.29 1.64 3.66
N LEU A 181 -14.92 1.02 2.67
CA LEU A 181 -15.51 1.71 1.51
C LEU A 181 -16.90 2.25 1.86
N SER A 182 -17.28 3.36 1.20
CA SER A 182 -18.66 3.86 1.24
C SER A 182 -19.66 2.97 0.50
N ARG A 183 -19.17 2.08 -0.36
CA ARG A 183 -19.95 1.09 -1.14
C ARG A 183 -19.23 -0.27 -1.08
N PRO A 184 -19.35 -1.02 0.02
CA PRO A 184 -18.62 -2.27 0.24
C PRO A 184 -18.91 -3.35 -0.82
N GLU A 185 -20.12 -3.36 -1.38
CA GLU A 185 -20.57 -4.28 -2.44
C GLU A 185 -19.72 -4.17 -3.72
N GLY A 186 -19.00 -3.06 -3.90
CA GLY A 186 -18.12 -2.84 -5.04
C GLY A 186 -17.02 -3.89 -5.23
N LEU A 187 -16.55 -4.47 -4.11
CA LEU A 187 -15.54 -5.53 -4.10
C LEU A 187 -16.13 -6.94 -3.93
N ALA A 188 -17.44 -7.08 -3.70
CA ALA A 188 -18.07 -8.38 -3.54
C ALA A 188 -17.94 -9.19 -4.83
N GLY A 189 -17.29 -10.35 -4.82
CA GLY A 189 -17.00 -11.10 -6.05
C GLY A 189 -15.62 -10.80 -6.67
N GLY A 190 -14.80 -9.96 -6.04
CA GLY A 190 -13.49 -9.57 -6.55
C GLY A 190 -12.49 -10.74 -6.67
N MET A 191 -12.58 -11.73 -5.76
CA MET A 191 -11.73 -12.92 -5.84
C MET A 191 -11.99 -13.76 -7.09
N GLN A 192 -13.25 -13.90 -7.50
CA GLN A 192 -13.63 -14.62 -8.71
C GLN A 192 -13.06 -13.93 -9.96
N GLU A 193 -13.11 -12.59 -10.00
CA GLU A 193 -12.50 -11.81 -11.09
C GLU A 193 -10.98 -11.99 -11.13
N LEU A 194 -10.31 -11.90 -9.97
CA LEU A 194 -8.86 -12.09 -9.87
C LEU A 194 -8.45 -13.51 -10.26
N GLN A 195 -9.25 -14.52 -9.90
CA GLN A 195 -9.00 -15.91 -10.29
C GLN A 195 -9.15 -16.10 -11.80
N ALA A 196 -10.21 -15.54 -12.41
CA ALA A 196 -10.42 -15.61 -13.85
C ALA A 196 -9.34 -14.85 -14.65
N LEU A 197 -8.83 -13.75 -14.09
CA LEU A 197 -7.81 -12.90 -14.71
C LEU A 197 -6.39 -13.21 -14.23
N TYR A 198 -6.17 -14.29 -13.48
CA TYR A 198 -4.91 -14.55 -12.78
C TYR A 198 -3.71 -14.56 -13.73
N GLN A 199 -3.82 -15.31 -14.82
CA GLN A 199 -2.75 -15.42 -15.82
C GLN A 199 -2.48 -14.12 -16.60
N PRO A 200 -3.49 -13.47 -17.21
CA PRO A 200 -3.24 -12.22 -17.92
C PRO A 200 -2.73 -11.10 -17.01
N LEU A 201 -3.20 -10.99 -15.76
CA LEU A 201 -2.68 -10.00 -14.82
C LEU A 201 -1.26 -10.33 -14.34
N SER A 202 -0.92 -11.62 -14.17
CA SER A 202 0.45 -12.04 -13.86
C SER A 202 1.43 -11.69 -14.98
N ALA A 203 0.99 -11.83 -16.24
CA ALA A 203 1.79 -11.44 -17.40
C ALA A 203 1.99 -9.92 -17.45
N ASP A 204 0.91 -9.14 -17.25
CA ASP A 204 0.99 -7.68 -17.19
C ASP A 204 1.94 -7.22 -16.06
N PHE A 205 1.91 -7.87 -14.89
CA PHE A 205 2.85 -7.61 -13.79
C PHE A 205 4.30 -7.89 -14.19
N ALA A 206 4.56 -9.05 -14.80
CA ALA A 206 5.92 -9.45 -15.19
C ALA A 206 6.54 -8.50 -16.23
N GLU A 207 5.72 -7.87 -17.08
CA GLU A 207 6.15 -6.84 -18.02
C GLU A 207 6.33 -5.48 -17.33
N PHE A 208 5.39 -5.10 -16.46
CA PHE A 208 5.38 -3.77 -15.84
C PHE A 208 6.42 -3.60 -14.72
N TYR A 209 6.59 -4.60 -13.85
CA TYR A 209 7.35 -4.43 -12.62
C TYR A 209 8.83 -4.05 -12.86
N PRO A 210 9.56 -4.64 -13.83
CA PRO A 210 10.93 -4.21 -14.14
C PRO A 210 11.01 -2.74 -14.60
N LEU A 211 9.98 -2.22 -15.28
CA LEU A 211 9.92 -0.81 -15.66
C LEU A 211 9.77 0.08 -14.42
N LEU A 212 8.99 -0.37 -13.44
CA LEU A 212 8.80 0.31 -12.17
C LEU A 212 10.08 0.31 -11.32
N GLU A 213 10.81 -0.81 -11.28
CA GLU A 213 12.12 -0.93 -10.62
C GLU A 213 13.12 0.08 -11.21
N ASN A 214 13.24 0.12 -12.53
CA ASN A 214 14.13 1.06 -13.22
C ASN A 214 13.77 2.52 -12.92
N PHE A 215 12.47 2.85 -12.94
CA PHE A 215 12.00 4.18 -12.58
C PHE A 215 12.35 4.54 -11.13
N ALA A 216 12.09 3.64 -10.18
CA ALA A 216 12.36 3.88 -8.76
C ALA A 216 13.87 4.03 -8.49
N GLN A 217 14.71 3.20 -9.12
CA GLN A 217 16.16 3.29 -9.02
C GLN A 217 16.68 4.63 -9.55
N ALA A 218 16.25 5.06 -10.74
CA ALA A 218 16.62 6.35 -11.31
C ALA A 218 16.17 7.52 -10.42
N ALA A 219 14.93 7.46 -9.90
CA ALA A 219 14.37 8.48 -9.00
C ALA A 219 15.13 8.58 -7.67
N ARG A 220 15.73 7.49 -7.19
CA ARG A 220 16.60 7.48 -6.00
C ARG A 220 17.97 8.06 -6.30
N ALA A 221 18.62 7.62 -7.38
CA ALA A 221 19.95 8.08 -7.77
C ALA A 221 19.99 9.61 -8.01
N GLY A 222 19.01 10.17 -8.72
CA GLY A 222 18.94 11.62 -8.97
C GLY A 222 18.74 12.48 -7.70
N ARG A 223 18.27 11.88 -6.60
CA ARG A 223 18.11 12.57 -5.31
C ARG A 223 19.38 12.52 -4.48
N GLU A 224 20.16 11.45 -4.58
CA GLU A 224 21.46 11.34 -3.91
C GLU A 224 22.45 12.38 -4.47
N THR A 225 22.43 12.64 -5.78
CA THR A 225 23.25 13.70 -6.40
C THR A 225 22.84 15.12 -6.02
N THR A 226 21.56 15.34 -5.68
CA THR A 226 21.04 16.68 -5.30
C THR A 226 21.25 16.99 -3.81
N SER A 227 21.54 15.98 -2.98
CA SER A 227 21.79 16.15 -1.53
C SER A 227 23.26 16.44 -1.18
N LEU A 228 24.16 16.40 -2.15
CA LEU A 228 25.62 16.59 -1.99
C LEU A 228 26.14 17.92 -2.56
N GLY A 229 25.25 18.80 -3.07
CA GLY A 229 25.58 20.14 -3.56
C GLY A 229 24.81 21.20 -2.79
#